data_AF-A0A5N6EL31-F1
#
_entry.id   AF-A0A5N6EL31-F1
#
_cell.length_a   1.000
_cell.length_b   1.000
_cell.length_c   1.000
_cell.angle_alpha   90.00
_cell.angle_beta   90.00
_cell.angle_gamma   90.00
#
_symmetry.space_group_name_H-M   'P 1'
#
loop_
_entity.id
_entity.type
_entity.pdbx_description
1 polymer ?
#
loop_
_entity_poly.entity_id
_entity_poly.type
_entity_poly.pdbx_seq_one_letter_code
_entity_poly.pdbx_strand_id
1 'polypeptide(L)'
;MGKPSELIRRAIGPLDKRKITTRCQPCANRRVKCDGGHPCERCVRTRKICAPQRPEQTRVKFVHVSGHALSDTIPMQVRKHDDAIYLDHFASFLQRCHFSKGFAATNADIATVIGKFPLLLHIAIAIGALEAGRKGSIRSYGEFESPQQVAFRACGRSIQVLHSAISTANLVFKEDVFWSTFLHGLFELMAENSGNSFANHMVFGTSKMLLLLEHTNSLSLPTKSLIEAFWILETNRAILYGDDITLLPDKWQWSLTRESWPDPMKEILMLMIQTSTFAKRQVDFTDFHGGYR
;
A
#
# COMPACT_ATOMS: atom_id res chain seq x y z
N MET A 1 -0.70 -55.86 -16.83
CA MET A 1 -0.68 -55.28 -15.46
C MET A 1 0.05 -53.96 -15.50
N GLY A 2 -0.63 -52.83 -15.28
CA GLY A 2 -0.01 -51.51 -15.25
C GLY A 2 -0.64 -50.67 -14.15
N LYS A 3 0.16 -50.24 -13.18
CA LYS A 3 -0.23 -49.30 -12.10
C LYS A 3 -0.46 -47.91 -12.72
N PRO A 4 -1.53 -47.16 -12.36
CA PRO A 4 -1.61 -45.75 -12.67
C PRO A 4 -0.70 -44.96 -11.73
N SER A 5 0.06 -44.05 -12.33
CA SER A 5 0.93 -43.05 -11.72
C SER A 5 0.29 -42.29 -10.56
N GLU A 6 0.98 -42.23 -9.43
CA GLU A 6 0.69 -41.26 -8.37
C GLU A 6 0.88 -39.84 -8.93
N LEU A 7 -0.22 -39.09 -8.98
CA LEU A 7 -0.23 -37.68 -9.30
C LEU A 7 0.47 -36.89 -8.19
N ILE A 8 1.67 -36.39 -8.48
CA ILE A 8 2.38 -35.40 -7.66
C ILE A 8 1.46 -34.17 -7.51
N ARG A 9 0.95 -33.95 -6.29
CA ARG A 9 0.20 -32.73 -5.95
C ARG A 9 1.18 -31.56 -5.90
N ARG A 10 1.08 -30.65 -6.87
CA ARG A 10 1.81 -29.37 -6.88
C ARG A 10 1.58 -28.62 -5.57
N ALA A 11 2.68 -28.20 -4.94
CA ALA A 11 2.67 -27.31 -3.79
C ALA A 11 1.93 -26.01 -4.13
N ILE A 12 1.07 -25.60 -3.21
CA ILE A 12 0.17 -24.44 -3.36
C ILE A 12 0.98 -23.16 -3.09
N GLY A 13 1.03 -22.26 -4.07
CA GLY A 13 1.78 -21.00 -3.97
C GLY A 13 1.03 -19.91 -3.17
N PRO A 14 1.75 -18.88 -2.67
CA PRO A 14 1.22 -17.81 -1.80
C PRO A 14 0.17 -16.89 -2.45
N LEU A 15 -0.08 -17.03 -3.75
CA LEU A 15 -1.14 -16.34 -4.50
C LEU A 15 -2.41 -17.18 -4.69
N ASP A 16 -2.48 -18.38 -4.11
CA ASP A 16 -3.65 -19.25 -4.23
C ASP A 16 -4.78 -18.79 -3.28
N LYS A 17 -5.65 -17.92 -3.81
CA LYS A 17 -6.83 -17.38 -3.12
C LYS A 17 -7.98 -18.39 -2.92
N ARG A 18 -7.76 -19.69 -3.16
CA ARG A 18 -8.80 -20.73 -2.93
C ARG A 18 -9.27 -20.83 -1.48
N LYS A 19 -8.54 -20.25 -0.51
CA LYS A 19 -8.98 -20.11 0.89
C LYS A 19 -9.62 -18.76 1.24
N ILE A 20 -9.63 -17.77 0.34
CA ILE A 20 -10.17 -16.41 0.58
C ILE A 20 -11.36 -16.14 -0.35
N THR A 21 -12.29 -17.07 -0.45
CA THR A 21 -13.59 -16.85 -1.09
C THR A 21 -14.67 -17.38 -0.18
N THR A 22 -15.21 -16.52 0.69
CA THR A 22 -16.48 -16.80 1.34
C THR A 22 -17.54 -16.95 0.24
N ARG A 23 -18.03 -18.18 0.04
CA ARG A 23 -19.03 -18.47 -1.00
C ARG A 23 -20.27 -17.63 -0.72
N CYS A 24 -20.91 -17.04 -1.74
CA CYS A 24 -22.23 -16.46 -1.56
C CYS A 24 -23.25 -17.53 -1.13
N GLN A 25 -24.31 -17.13 -0.44
CA GLN A 25 -25.34 -18.03 0.10
C GLN A 25 -25.95 -18.94 -0.99
N PRO A 26 -26.27 -18.48 -2.22
CA PRO A 26 -26.74 -19.36 -3.29
C PRO A 26 -25.73 -20.45 -3.71
N CYS A 27 -24.45 -20.09 -3.86
CA CYS A 27 -23.40 -21.03 -4.24
C CYS A 27 -23.09 -22.03 -3.11
N ALA A 28 -23.21 -21.58 -1.86
CA ALA A 28 -23.05 -22.41 -0.68
C ALA A 28 -24.19 -23.43 -0.52
N ASN A 29 -25.45 -22.98 -0.63
CA ASN A 29 -26.63 -23.85 -0.57
C ASN A 29 -26.58 -24.95 -1.64
N ARG A 30 -26.07 -24.61 -2.83
CA ARG A 30 -25.91 -25.55 -3.95
C ARG A 30 -24.64 -26.41 -3.88
N ARG A 31 -23.78 -26.20 -2.88
CA ARG A 31 -22.49 -26.89 -2.70
C ARG A 31 -21.57 -26.80 -3.93
N VAL A 32 -21.63 -25.69 -4.67
CA VAL A 32 -20.78 -25.44 -5.84
C VAL A 32 -19.71 -24.38 -5.55
N LYS A 33 -18.69 -24.30 -6.41
CA LYS A 33 -17.68 -23.24 -6.36
C LYS A 33 -18.33 -21.88 -6.65
N CYS A 34 -17.97 -20.87 -5.85
CA CYS A 34 -18.36 -19.49 -6.06
C CYS A 34 -17.25 -18.79 -6.86
N ASP A 35 -17.64 -18.04 -7.88
CA ASP A 35 -16.68 -17.36 -8.78
C ASP A 35 -16.06 -16.11 -8.12
N GLY A 36 -16.61 -15.65 -7.00
CA GLY A 36 -16.18 -14.44 -6.31
C GLY A 36 -16.78 -13.17 -6.95
N GLY A 37 -16.63 -12.02 -6.28
CA GLY A 37 -17.30 -10.77 -6.68
C GLY A 37 -18.77 -10.71 -6.25
N HIS A 38 -19.29 -9.49 -6.07
CA HIS A 38 -20.71 -9.26 -5.79
C HIS A 38 -21.31 -8.35 -6.87
N PRO A 39 -22.28 -8.82 -7.68
CA PRO A 39 -22.78 -10.20 -7.76
C PRO A 39 -21.81 -11.16 -8.47
N CYS A 40 -21.73 -12.43 -8.04
CA CYS A 40 -20.87 -13.42 -8.71
C CYS A 40 -21.45 -13.88 -10.04
N GLU A 41 -20.59 -14.24 -10.99
CA GLU A 41 -20.95 -14.57 -12.38
C GLU A 41 -22.00 -15.70 -12.48
N ARG A 42 -21.87 -16.74 -11.65
CA ARG A 42 -22.88 -17.81 -11.56
C ARG A 42 -24.24 -17.32 -11.06
N CYS A 43 -24.29 -16.39 -10.12
CA CYS A 43 -25.56 -15.80 -9.66
C CYS A 43 -26.23 -14.98 -10.76
N VAL A 44 -25.45 -14.22 -11.53
CA VAL A 44 -25.93 -13.49 -12.71
C VAL A 44 -26.51 -14.45 -13.74
N ARG A 45 -25.75 -15.48 -14.13
CA ARG A 45 -26.18 -16.48 -15.14
C ARG A 45 -27.42 -17.26 -14.71
N THR A 46 -27.55 -17.56 -13.42
CA THR A 46 -28.68 -18.33 -12.87
C THR A 46 -29.86 -17.47 -12.41
N ARG A 47 -29.78 -16.14 -12.62
CA ARG A 47 -30.78 -15.15 -12.18
C ARG A 47 -31.17 -15.33 -10.70
N LYS A 48 -30.17 -15.53 -9.84
CA LYS A 48 -30.36 -15.64 -8.38
C LYS A 48 -29.70 -14.46 -7.68
N ILE A 49 -30.37 -13.93 -6.65
CA ILE A 49 -29.86 -12.83 -5.83
C ILE A 49 -28.59 -13.30 -5.11
N CYS A 50 -27.47 -12.64 -5.38
CA CYS A 50 -26.16 -13.01 -4.84
C CYS A 50 -26.00 -12.50 -3.40
N ALA A 51 -26.60 -13.16 -2.42
CA ALA A 51 -26.50 -12.73 -1.01
C ALA A 51 -25.22 -13.26 -0.32
N PRO A 52 -24.59 -12.49 0.59
CA PRO A 52 -23.56 -13.02 1.48
C PRO A 52 -24.13 -14.08 2.44
N GLN A 53 -23.30 -14.97 2.98
CA GLN A 53 -23.79 -15.95 3.97
C GLN A 53 -24.12 -15.28 5.29
N ARG A 54 -25.17 -15.77 5.93
CA ARG A 54 -25.44 -15.44 7.33
C ARG A 54 -24.33 -16.08 8.18
N PRO A 55 -23.66 -15.33 9.08
CA PRO A 55 -22.73 -15.94 10.03
C PRO A 55 -23.48 -17.00 10.85
N GLU A 56 -22.93 -18.21 10.94
CA GLU A 56 -23.41 -19.16 11.94
C GLU A 56 -23.20 -18.53 13.32
N GLN A 57 -24.31 -18.31 14.05
CA GLN A 57 -24.23 -17.91 15.45
C GLN A 57 -23.64 -19.08 16.24
N THR A 58 -22.33 -19.08 16.43
CA THR A 58 -21.71 -19.82 17.53
C THR A 58 -22.30 -19.25 18.82
N ARG A 59 -23.26 -19.99 19.41
CA ARG A 59 -23.88 -19.68 20.70
C ARG A 59 -22.81 -19.69 21.80
N VAL A 60 -22.18 -18.55 22.03
CA VAL A 60 -21.56 -18.26 23.32
C VAL A 60 -22.59 -17.51 24.14
N LYS A 61 -23.24 -18.21 25.09
CA LYS A 61 -24.15 -17.61 26.06
C LYS A 61 -23.31 -16.91 27.13
N PHE A 62 -23.24 -15.58 27.09
CA PHE A 62 -22.79 -14.80 28.23
C PHE A 62 -23.96 -14.64 29.21
N VAL A 63 -23.75 -15.04 30.47
CA VAL A 63 -24.73 -14.87 31.55
C VAL A 63 -24.60 -13.44 32.05
N HIS A 64 -25.62 -12.62 31.80
CA HIS A 64 -25.72 -11.27 32.35
C HIS A 64 -26.26 -11.37 33.78
N VAL A 65 -25.46 -10.98 34.78
CA VAL A 65 -25.96 -10.76 36.13
C VAL A 65 -26.81 -9.50 36.10
N SER A 66 -28.08 -9.62 36.46
CA SER A 66 -29.01 -8.49 36.52
C SER A 66 -28.82 -7.75 37.83
N GLY A 67 -28.30 -6.53 37.78
CA GLY A 67 -28.35 -5.55 38.85
C GLY A 67 -29.11 -4.33 38.37
N HIS A 68 -30.35 -4.21 38.83
CA HIS A 68 -31.26 -3.06 38.88
C HIS A 68 -31.18 -1.98 37.78
N ALA A 69 -32.27 -1.89 37.02
CA ALA A 69 -32.60 -0.78 36.15
C ALA A 69 -32.85 0.51 36.94
N LEU A 70 -32.13 1.57 36.58
CA LEU A 70 -32.65 2.93 36.62
C LEU A 70 -32.40 3.58 35.26
N SER A 71 -33.49 4.09 34.70
CA SER A 71 -33.62 4.81 33.45
C SER A 71 -32.81 6.10 33.49
N ASP A 72 -32.03 6.36 32.44
CA ASP A 72 -32.14 7.54 31.59
C ASP A 72 -30.80 7.87 30.91
N THR A 73 -30.87 7.96 29.57
CA THR A 73 -29.83 8.46 28.65
C THR A 73 -28.47 7.78 28.77
N ILE A 74 -28.24 6.76 27.93
CA ILE A 74 -26.88 6.41 27.52
C ILE A 74 -26.26 7.70 26.97
N PRO A 75 -25.17 8.23 27.57
CA PRO A 75 -24.50 9.40 27.04
C PRO A 75 -24.10 9.07 25.61
N MET A 76 -24.56 9.90 24.68
CA MET A 76 -24.11 9.94 23.30
C MET A 76 -22.62 9.61 23.28
N GLN A 77 -22.26 8.43 22.77
CA GLN A 77 -20.87 7.98 22.73
C GLN A 77 -20.07 9.13 22.15
N VAL A 78 -19.17 9.68 22.97
CA VAL A 78 -18.23 10.72 22.59
C VAL A 78 -17.58 10.23 21.30
N ARG A 79 -17.88 10.89 20.17
CA ARG A 79 -17.28 10.65 18.86
C ARG A 79 -15.77 10.85 19.00
N LYS A 80 -15.04 9.80 19.36
CA LYS A 80 -13.58 9.82 19.37
C LYS A 80 -13.13 9.66 17.92
N HIS A 81 -12.71 10.78 17.34
CA HIS A 81 -12.02 10.94 16.05
C HIS A 81 -11.75 9.64 15.27
N ASP A 82 -12.57 9.37 14.24
CA ASP A 82 -12.35 8.29 13.27
C ASP A 82 -10.96 8.39 12.60
N ASP A 83 -10.34 9.56 12.58
CA ASP A 83 -9.00 9.74 12.00
C ASP A 83 -7.90 9.05 12.83
N ALA A 84 -8.05 8.95 14.16
CA ALA A 84 -7.03 8.37 15.03
C ALA A 84 -6.83 6.87 14.77
N ILE A 85 -7.93 6.13 14.58
CA ILE A 85 -7.86 4.70 14.24
C ILE A 85 -7.19 4.48 12.87
N TYR A 86 -7.39 5.38 11.92
CA TYR A 86 -6.71 5.30 10.63
C TYR A 86 -5.22 5.62 10.75
N LEU A 87 -4.82 6.57 11.60
CA LEU A 87 -3.41 6.84 11.89
C LEU A 87 -2.71 5.64 12.56
N ASP A 88 -3.40 4.92 13.45
CA ASP A 88 -2.88 3.68 14.04
C ASP A 88 -2.67 2.58 12.97
N HIS A 89 -3.63 2.44 12.05
CA HIS A 89 -3.51 1.54 10.92
C HIS A 89 -2.39 1.93 9.95
N PHE A 90 -2.18 3.23 9.73
CA PHE A 90 -1.07 3.76 8.95
C PHE A 90 0.29 3.44 9.59
N ALA A 91 0.45 3.70 10.88
CA ALA A 91 1.67 3.37 11.60
C ALA A 91 1.97 1.86 11.55
N SER A 92 0.93 1.03 11.78
CA SER A 92 1.02 -0.43 11.67
C SER A 92 1.34 -0.90 10.24
N PHE A 93 0.94 -0.14 9.21
CA PHE A 93 1.29 -0.43 7.83
C PHE A 93 2.76 -0.14 7.57
N LEU A 94 3.23 1.06 7.90
CA LEU A 94 4.62 1.45 7.66
C LEU A 94 5.63 0.63 8.46
N GLN A 95 5.30 0.21 9.69
CA GLN A 95 6.14 -0.72 10.46
C GLN A 95 6.32 -2.07 9.77
N ARG A 96 5.43 -2.46 8.85
CA ARG A 96 5.60 -3.69 8.04
C ARG A 96 6.36 -3.45 6.73
N CYS A 97 6.54 -2.20 6.32
CA CYS A 97 7.33 -1.83 5.16
C CYS A 97 8.82 -1.89 5.51
N HIS A 98 9.47 -2.99 5.15
CA HIS A 98 10.90 -3.21 5.39
C HIS A 98 11.71 -2.98 4.11
N PHE A 99 11.59 -1.78 3.53
CA PHE A 99 12.34 -1.45 2.31
C PHE A 99 13.85 -1.39 2.60
N SER A 100 14.27 -0.61 3.60
CA SER A 100 15.64 -0.61 4.13
C SER A 100 15.64 -0.68 5.65
N LYS A 101 16.81 -0.97 6.24
CA LYS A 101 16.99 -0.96 7.71
C LYS A 101 16.75 0.44 8.28
N GLY A 102 17.24 1.49 7.61
CA GLY A 102 17.02 2.88 8.00
C GLY A 102 15.55 3.27 7.93
N PHE A 103 14.84 2.82 6.89
CA PHE A 103 13.41 3.08 6.74
C PHE A 103 12.58 2.40 7.83
N ALA A 104 12.87 1.14 8.14
CA ALA A 104 12.19 0.42 9.23
C ALA A 104 12.41 1.11 10.60
N ALA A 105 13.63 1.59 10.87
CA ALA A 105 13.94 2.34 12.08
C ALA A 105 13.20 3.69 12.14
N THR A 106 13.11 4.40 11.01
CA THR A 106 12.34 5.65 10.89
C THR A 106 10.85 5.42 11.19
N ASN A 107 10.29 4.30 10.72
CA ASN A 107 8.87 3.99 10.90
C ASN A 107 8.49 3.63 12.34
N ALA A 108 9.47 3.29 13.19
CA ALA A 108 9.23 3.06 14.62
C ALA A 108 8.72 4.34 15.32
N ASP A 109 9.06 5.53 14.80
CA ASP A 109 8.62 6.83 15.32
C ASP A 109 7.97 7.70 14.22
N ILE A 110 7.15 7.07 13.37
CA ILE A 110 6.46 7.77 12.28
C ILE A 110 5.52 8.88 12.78
N ALA A 111 5.03 8.78 14.02
CA ALA A 111 4.21 9.81 14.64
C ALA A 111 4.96 11.16 14.74
N THR A 112 6.25 11.13 15.09
CA THR A 112 7.10 12.34 15.11
C THR A 112 7.28 12.92 13.70
N VAL A 113 7.42 12.07 12.68
CA VAL A 113 7.52 12.52 11.28
C VAL A 113 6.23 13.21 10.82
N ILE A 114 5.05 12.63 11.10
CA ILE A 114 3.75 13.25 10.78
C ILE A 114 3.56 14.54 11.57
N GLY A 115 3.93 14.56 12.85
CA GLY A 115 3.84 15.76 13.70
C GLY A 115 4.74 16.90 13.19
N LYS A 116 5.91 16.56 12.65
CA LYS A 116 6.82 17.52 12.00
C LYS A 116 6.28 18.04 10.67
N PHE A 117 5.56 17.20 9.92
CA PHE A 117 5.09 17.50 8.56
C PHE A 117 3.56 17.42 8.46
N PRO A 118 2.83 18.50 8.80
CA PRO A 118 1.36 18.53 8.74
C PRO A 118 0.78 18.18 7.37
N LEU A 119 1.53 18.44 6.29
CA LEU A 119 1.19 18.08 4.92
C LEU A 119 0.90 16.56 4.75
N LEU A 120 1.47 15.71 5.61
CA LEU A 120 1.33 14.26 5.52
C LEU A 120 0.05 13.72 6.16
N LEU A 121 -0.69 14.53 6.92
CA LEU A 121 -1.83 14.05 7.72
C LEU A 121 -2.89 13.35 6.86
N HIS A 122 -3.32 13.99 5.77
CA HIS A 122 -4.40 13.46 4.95
C HIS A 122 -4.00 12.20 4.18
N ILE A 123 -2.78 12.13 3.64
CA ILE A 123 -2.30 10.90 2.99
C ILE A 123 -2.07 9.77 3.99
N ALA A 124 -1.62 10.07 5.22
CA ALA A 124 -1.49 9.08 6.29
C ALA A 124 -2.86 8.47 6.64
N ILE A 125 -3.90 9.31 6.81
CA ILE A 125 -5.29 8.84 7.00
C ILE A 125 -5.74 7.99 5.81
N ALA A 126 -5.44 8.41 4.58
CA ALA A 126 -5.86 7.70 3.38
C ALA A 126 -5.29 6.28 3.30
N ILE A 127 -3.98 6.13 3.51
CA ILE A 127 -3.29 4.84 3.55
C ILE A 127 -3.81 3.99 4.71
N GLY A 128 -3.96 4.59 5.89
CA GLY A 128 -4.51 3.94 7.08
C GLY A 128 -5.91 3.36 6.86
N ALA A 129 -6.77 4.12 6.17
CA ALA A 129 -8.12 3.68 5.83
C ALA A 129 -8.15 2.54 4.80
N LEU A 130 -7.26 2.55 3.79
CA LEU A 130 -7.09 1.39 2.90
C LEU A 130 -6.64 0.14 3.66
N GLU A 131 -5.65 0.28 4.54
CA GLU A 131 -5.14 -0.83 5.35
C GLU A 131 -6.23 -1.41 6.27
N ALA A 132 -7.00 -0.53 6.93
CA ALA A 132 -8.11 -0.92 7.79
C ALA A 132 -9.17 -1.73 7.03
N GLY A 133 -9.48 -1.29 5.81
CA GLY A 133 -10.39 -1.99 4.89
C GLY A 133 -9.87 -3.36 4.46
N ARG A 134 -8.57 -3.51 4.16
CA ARG A 134 -7.96 -4.79 3.76
C ARG A 134 -7.98 -5.84 4.87
N LYS A 135 -7.79 -5.43 6.12
CA LYS A 135 -7.78 -6.34 7.28
C LYS A 135 -9.19 -6.75 7.73
N GLY A 136 -10.25 -6.16 7.17
CA GLY A 136 -11.61 -6.32 7.70
C GLY A 136 -11.73 -5.87 9.17
N SER A 137 -10.78 -5.03 9.63
CA SER A 137 -10.65 -4.59 11.01
C SER A 137 -11.77 -3.62 11.39
N ILE A 138 -12.25 -2.85 10.41
CA ILE A 138 -13.39 -1.96 10.54
C ILE A 138 -14.53 -2.57 9.74
N ARG A 139 -15.55 -3.05 10.45
CA ARG A 139 -16.78 -3.53 9.83
C ARG A 139 -17.66 -2.32 9.55
N SER A 140 -17.86 -1.98 8.27
CA SER A 140 -18.90 -1.04 7.87
C SER A 140 -20.25 -1.73 8.08
N TYR A 141 -20.96 -1.35 9.15
CA TYR A 141 -22.33 -1.74 9.41
C TYR A 141 -23.19 -0.48 9.33
N GLY A 142 -24.16 -0.41 8.40
CA GLY A 142 -25.16 0.66 8.34
C GLY A 142 -24.70 1.97 7.68
N GLU A 143 -25.26 3.10 8.12
CA GLU A 143 -25.12 4.47 7.57
C GLU A 143 -23.69 5.06 7.61
N PHE A 144 -22.70 4.29 8.04
CA PHE A 144 -21.32 4.75 8.17
C PHE A 144 -20.54 4.56 6.88
N GLU A 145 -19.77 5.59 6.54
CA GLU A 145 -18.88 5.58 5.39
C GLU A 145 -17.87 4.44 5.46
N SER A 146 -17.68 3.75 4.34
CA SER A 146 -16.71 2.67 4.25
C SER A 146 -15.27 3.20 4.37
N PRO A 147 -14.33 2.43 4.95
CA PRO A 147 -12.91 2.82 4.99
C PRO A 147 -12.35 3.17 3.60
N GLN A 148 -12.86 2.54 2.54
CA GLN A 148 -12.48 2.86 1.17
C GLN A 148 -12.91 4.28 0.76
N GLN A 149 -14.14 4.69 1.06
CA GLN A 149 -14.61 6.05 0.78
C GLN A 149 -13.82 7.10 1.59
N VAL A 150 -13.55 6.81 2.87
CA VAL A 150 -12.66 7.65 3.70
C VAL A 150 -11.29 7.79 3.04
N ALA A 151 -10.72 6.68 2.58
CA ALA A 151 -9.41 6.65 1.96
C ALA A 151 -9.32 7.56 0.73
N PHE A 152 -10.25 7.43 -0.23
CA PHE A 152 -10.24 8.24 -1.44
C PHE A 152 -10.55 9.71 -1.16
N ARG A 153 -11.45 10.02 -0.21
CA ARG A 153 -11.70 11.41 0.19
C ARG A 153 -10.48 12.04 0.84
N ALA A 154 -9.82 11.33 1.75
CA ALA A 154 -8.61 11.81 2.42
C ALA A 154 -7.46 12.00 1.42
N CYS A 155 -7.29 11.07 0.46
CA CYS A 155 -6.34 11.22 -0.64
C CYS A 155 -6.64 12.46 -1.48
N GLY A 156 -7.91 12.69 -1.86
CA GLY A 156 -8.33 13.89 -2.59
C GLY A 156 -8.00 15.19 -1.85
N ARG A 157 -8.24 15.24 -0.54
CA ARG A 157 -7.82 16.38 0.31
C ARG A 157 -6.30 16.53 0.34
N SER A 158 -5.57 15.43 0.44
CA SER A 158 -4.11 15.45 0.45
C SER A 158 -3.54 16.04 -0.84
N ILE A 159 -4.10 15.67 -1.99
CA ILE A 159 -3.70 16.22 -3.30
C ILE A 159 -3.98 17.72 -3.37
N GLN A 160 -5.12 18.19 -2.86
CA GLN A 160 -5.46 19.61 -2.84
C GLN A 160 -4.46 20.42 -2.00
N VAL A 161 -4.12 19.93 -0.79
CA VAL A 161 -3.15 20.59 0.08
C VAL A 161 -1.74 20.54 -0.52
N LEU A 162 -1.34 19.40 -1.10
CA LEU A 162 -0.06 19.25 -1.80
C LEU A 162 0.05 20.22 -2.99
N HIS A 163 -0.99 20.32 -3.81
CA HIS A 163 -1.04 21.25 -4.93
C HIS A 163 -0.90 22.70 -4.45
N SER A 164 -1.59 23.07 -3.38
CA SER A 164 -1.46 24.40 -2.78
C SER A 164 -0.06 24.66 -2.23
N ALA A 165 0.60 23.65 -1.63
CA ALA A 165 1.95 23.77 -1.11
C ALA A 165 2.98 23.93 -2.23
N ILE A 166 2.84 23.19 -3.33
CA ILE A 166 3.70 23.31 -4.52
C ILE A 166 3.50 24.67 -5.20
N SER A 167 2.26 25.14 -5.31
CA SER A 167 1.95 26.41 -5.99
C SER A 167 2.41 27.66 -5.23
N THR A 168 2.55 27.57 -3.90
CA THR A 168 2.94 28.70 -3.03
C THR A 168 4.41 28.68 -2.62
N ALA A 169 5.14 27.60 -2.89
CA ALA A 169 6.55 27.46 -2.52
C ALA A 169 7.46 28.34 -3.41
N ASN A 170 8.18 29.27 -2.78
CA ASN A 170 9.35 29.94 -3.37
C ASN A 170 10.48 28.92 -3.56
N LEU A 171 10.57 28.24 -4.70
CA LEU A 171 11.69 27.43 -5.27
C LEU A 171 12.50 26.46 -4.35
N VAL A 172 12.22 26.42 -3.05
CA VAL A 172 12.88 25.66 -2.00
C VAL A 172 11.91 24.57 -1.59
N PHE A 173 12.08 23.40 -2.21
CA PHE A 173 11.22 22.26 -1.93
C PHE A 173 11.65 21.60 -0.63
N LYS A 174 10.65 21.44 0.24
CA LYS A 174 10.79 20.97 1.62
C LYS A 174 10.63 19.44 1.67
N GLU A 175 11.24 18.83 2.69
CA GLU A 175 11.20 17.38 2.93
C GLU A 175 9.76 16.82 2.93
N ASP A 176 8.78 17.58 3.43
CA ASP A 176 7.37 17.20 3.50
C ASP A 176 6.73 16.96 2.13
N VAL A 177 7.10 17.73 1.10
CA VAL A 177 6.60 17.53 -0.28
C VAL A 177 7.13 16.21 -0.84
N PHE A 178 8.41 15.92 -0.65
CA PHE A 178 9.00 14.64 -1.05
C PHE A 178 8.33 13.46 -0.33
N TRP A 179 8.19 13.55 1.00
CA TRP A 179 7.44 12.57 1.79
C TRP A 179 6.02 12.37 1.28
N SER A 180 5.30 13.46 1.00
CA SER A 180 3.93 13.41 0.51
C SER A 180 3.83 12.66 -0.81
N THR A 181 4.68 12.99 -1.79
CA THR A 181 4.68 12.27 -3.08
C THR A 181 5.05 10.80 -2.95
N PHE A 182 6.02 10.44 -2.11
CA PHE A 182 6.34 9.04 -1.87
C PHE A 182 5.15 8.27 -1.29
N LEU A 183 4.46 8.84 -0.29
CA LEU A 183 3.27 8.23 0.31
C LEU A 183 2.10 8.14 -0.67
N HIS A 184 1.93 9.10 -1.59
CA HIS A 184 0.93 9.00 -2.65
C HIS A 184 1.24 7.83 -3.60
N GLY A 185 2.51 7.62 -3.97
CA GLY A 185 2.92 6.41 -4.68
C GLY A 185 2.51 5.13 -3.94
N LEU A 186 2.78 5.03 -2.63
CA LEU A 186 2.34 3.87 -1.84
C LEU A 186 0.82 3.71 -1.80
N PHE A 187 0.08 4.81 -1.67
CA PHE A 187 -1.38 4.78 -1.73
C PHE A 187 -1.89 4.19 -3.05
N GLU A 188 -1.36 4.67 -4.18
CA GLU A 188 -1.73 4.18 -5.51
C GLU A 188 -1.38 2.70 -5.70
N LEU A 189 -0.22 2.28 -5.21
CA LEU A 189 0.19 0.87 -5.19
C LEU A 189 -0.78 -0.02 -4.37
N MET A 190 -1.36 0.53 -3.30
CA MET A 190 -2.34 -0.18 -2.46
C MET A 190 -3.76 -0.19 -3.05
N ALA A 191 -4.13 0.90 -3.73
CA ALA A 191 -5.47 1.16 -4.22
C ALA A 191 -5.75 0.49 -5.57
N GLU A 192 -4.74 0.38 -6.43
CA GLU A 192 -4.88 -0.11 -7.80
C GLU A 192 -4.17 -1.46 -8.02
N ASN A 193 -4.79 -2.36 -8.77
CA ASN A 193 -4.23 -3.70 -9.04
C ASN A 193 -3.21 -3.74 -10.18
N SER A 194 -3.20 -2.74 -11.08
CA SER A 194 -2.32 -2.76 -12.26
C SER A 194 -0.88 -2.41 -11.94
N GLY A 195 -0.67 -1.54 -10.94
CA GLY A 195 0.63 -0.96 -10.62
C GLY A 195 1.05 0.20 -11.54
N ASN A 196 0.29 0.50 -12.60
CA ASN A 196 0.63 1.53 -13.57
C ASN A 196 0.54 2.95 -12.98
N SER A 197 -0.48 3.23 -12.16
CA SER A 197 -0.56 4.54 -11.48
C SER A 197 0.68 4.76 -10.61
N PHE A 198 1.00 3.78 -9.76
CA PHE A 198 2.21 3.80 -8.95
C PHE A 198 3.48 4.00 -9.78
N ALA A 199 3.65 3.24 -10.86
CA ALA A 199 4.84 3.33 -11.71
C ALA A 199 5.00 4.74 -12.30
N ASN A 200 3.92 5.30 -12.85
CA ASN A 200 3.92 6.67 -13.38
C ASN A 200 4.15 7.71 -12.27
N HIS A 201 3.54 7.54 -11.11
CA HIS A 201 3.70 8.45 -9.97
C HIS A 201 5.15 8.49 -9.48
N MET A 202 5.80 7.34 -9.36
CA MET A 202 7.20 7.28 -8.96
C MET A 202 8.08 8.07 -9.93
N VAL A 203 7.89 7.88 -11.24
CA VAL A 203 8.70 8.53 -12.29
C VAL A 203 8.41 10.04 -12.42
N PHE A 204 7.14 10.42 -12.49
CA PHE A 204 6.75 11.79 -12.83
C PHE A 204 6.45 12.66 -11.60
N GLY A 205 6.17 12.04 -10.46
CA GLY A 205 5.94 12.71 -9.18
C GLY A 205 7.16 12.62 -8.28
N THR A 206 7.41 11.46 -7.68
CA THR A 206 8.39 11.29 -6.59
C THR A 206 9.83 11.56 -7.05
N SER A 207 10.26 11.00 -8.18
CA SER A 207 11.59 11.24 -8.77
C SER A 207 11.81 12.73 -9.07
N LYS A 208 10.79 13.44 -9.58
CA LYS A 208 10.88 14.88 -9.85
C LYS A 208 11.02 15.68 -8.57
N MET A 209 10.28 15.32 -7.52
CA MET A 209 10.43 15.97 -6.22
C MET A 209 11.79 15.68 -5.58
N LEU A 210 12.33 14.47 -5.75
CA LEU A 210 13.68 14.15 -5.28
C LEU A 210 14.73 15.05 -5.94
N LEU A 211 14.66 15.25 -7.27
CA LEU A 211 15.58 16.14 -8.00
C LEU A 211 15.52 17.60 -7.55
N LEU A 212 14.38 18.04 -7.04
CA LEU A 212 14.14 19.41 -6.59
C LEU A 212 14.39 19.59 -5.08
N LEU A 213 14.56 18.49 -4.34
CA LEU A 213 14.85 18.52 -2.92
C LEU A 213 16.22 19.17 -2.70
N GLU A 214 16.27 20.24 -1.89
CA GLU A 214 17.52 20.96 -1.66
C GLU A 214 18.62 20.04 -1.12
N HIS A 215 19.76 20.02 -1.81
CA HIS A 215 20.99 19.33 -1.40
C HIS A 215 21.76 20.09 -0.30
N THR A 216 21.07 20.74 0.63
CA THR A 216 21.77 21.30 1.78
C THR A 216 22.29 20.14 2.64
N ASN A 217 23.43 20.34 3.31
CA ASN A 217 24.05 19.31 4.18
C ASN A 217 23.17 18.87 5.38
N SER A 218 21.89 19.27 5.45
CA SER A 218 21.02 19.14 6.62
C SER A 218 19.70 18.38 6.39
N LEU A 219 19.60 17.47 5.40
CA LEU A 219 18.44 16.57 5.33
C LEU A 219 18.28 15.78 6.64
N SER A 220 17.04 15.70 7.14
CA SER A 220 16.77 14.90 8.34
C SER A 220 17.03 13.41 8.11
N LEU A 221 17.39 12.70 9.18
CA LEU A 221 17.65 11.26 9.12
C LEU A 221 16.45 10.44 8.60
N PRO A 222 15.19 10.73 8.97
CA PRO A 222 14.01 10.13 8.35
C PRO A 222 13.99 10.28 6.83
N THR A 223 14.28 11.48 6.32
CA THR A 223 14.25 11.76 4.88
C THR A 223 15.38 11.06 4.14
N LYS A 224 16.58 10.98 4.73
CA LYS A 224 17.67 10.15 4.18
C LYS A 224 17.25 8.68 4.07
N SER A 225 16.59 8.15 5.09
CA SER A 225 16.06 6.78 5.09
C SER A 225 14.94 6.57 4.07
N LEU A 226 14.10 7.58 3.84
CA LEU A 226 13.07 7.55 2.80
C LEU A 226 13.67 7.48 1.40
N ILE A 227 14.76 8.22 1.17
CA ILE A 227 15.47 8.20 -0.13
C ILE A 227 16.00 6.79 -0.44
N GLU A 228 16.54 6.08 0.55
CA GLU A 228 16.94 4.67 0.38
C GLU A 228 15.75 3.80 -0.03
N ALA A 229 14.61 3.94 0.66
CA ALA A 229 13.39 3.20 0.34
C ALA A 229 12.87 3.52 -1.07
N PHE A 230 12.92 4.79 -1.46
CA PHE A 230 12.60 5.24 -2.82
C PHE A 230 13.45 4.52 -3.86
N TRP A 231 14.76 4.45 -3.68
CA TRP A 231 15.65 3.80 -4.65
C TRP A 231 15.36 2.32 -4.81
N ILE A 232 15.01 1.63 -3.72
CA ILE A 232 14.61 0.22 -3.77
C ILE A 232 13.34 0.06 -4.59
N LEU A 233 12.33 0.90 -4.37
CA LEU A 233 11.07 0.85 -5.10
C LEU A 233 11.23 1.24 -6.58
N GLU A 234 11.97 2.30 -6.88
CA GLU A 234 12.22 2.76 -8.25
C GLU A 234 13.01 1.72 -9.05
N THR A 235 13.99 1.06 -8.43
CA THR A 235 14.75 0.01 -9.11
C THR A 235 13.90 -1.23 -9.35
N ASN A 236 13.04 -1.62 -8.39
CA ASN A 236 12.05 -2.69 -8.62
C ASN A 236 11.10 -2.34 -9.77
N ARG A 237 10.61 -1.09 -9.84
CA ARG A 237 9.80 -0.62 -10.97
C ARG A 237 10.56 -0.77 -12.28
N ALA A 238 11.79 -0.26 -12.37
CA ALA A 238 12.61 -0.37 -13.57
C ALA A 238 12.83 -1.82 -14.02
N ILE A 239 13.10 -2.75 -13.09
CA ILE A 239 13.22 -4.19 -13.39
C ILE A 239 11.91 -4.77 -13.91
N LEU A 240 10.79 -4.52 -13.20
CA LEU A 240 9.50 -5.14 -13.50
C LEU A 240 8.90 -4.68 -14.83
N TYR A 241 9.09 -3.40 -15.16
CA TYR A 241 8.55 -2.79 -16.38
C TYR A 241 9.56 -2.78 -17.53
N GLY A 242 10.82 -3.14 -17.30
CA GLY A 242 11.89 -3.03 -18.30
C GLY A 242 12.22 -1.58 -18.66
N ASP A 243 12.03 -0.67 -17.72
CA ASP A 243 12.17 0.78 -17.92
C ASP A 243 13.54 1.31 -17.46
N ASP A 244 13.85 2.54 -17.86
CA ASP A 244 14.99 3.27 -17.30
C ASP A 244 14.72 3.69 -15.86
N ILE A 245 15.80 3.73 -15.07
CA ILE A 245 15.83 4.46 -13.81
C ILE A 245 15.97 5.95 -14.15
N THR A 246 14.98 6.73 -13.73
CA THR A 246 14.84 8.14 -14.14
C THR A 246 15.85 9.10 -13.52
N LEU A 247 16.50 8.71 -12.42
CA LEU A 247 17.68 9.38 -11.87
C LEU A 247 18.88 8.42 -11.88
N LEU A 248 20.03 8.84 -12.41
CA LEU A 248 21.27 8.11 -12.13
C LEU A 248 21.66 8.32 -10.65
N PRO A 249 21.88 7.24 -9.87
CA PRO A 249 22.35 7.32 -8.49
C PRO A 249 23.62 8.16 -8.32
N ASP A 250 24.48 8.18 -9.35
CA ASP A 250 25.75 8.91 -9.36
C ASP A 250 25.57 10.44 -9.30
N LYS A 251 24.47 10.96 -9.86
CA LYS A 251 24.14 12.40 -9.81
C LYS A 251 23.59 12.83 -8.45
N TRP A 252 22.96 11.92 -7.71
CA TRP A 252 22.46 12.18 -6.37
C TRP A 252 23.59 12.16 -5.31
N GLN A 253 24.83 11.85 -5.71
CA GLN A 253 26.00 11.72 -4.85
C GLN A 253 25.68 10.91 -3.59
N TRP A 254 26.01 9.61 -3.62
CA TRP A 254 25.96 8.73 -2.44
C TRP A 254 27.06 9.10 -1.42
N SER A 255 27.12 10.36 -1.01
CA SER A 255 27.99 10.93 0.03
C SER A 255 27.35 10.80 1.41
N LEU A 256 26.55 9.75 1.64
CA LEU A 256 26.35 9.23 2.99
C LEU A 256 27.62 8.48 3.40
N THR A 257 28.50 9.24 4.04
CA THR A 257 29.62 8.81 4.90
C THR A 257 30.54 7.74 4.32
N ARG A 258 31.68 8.22 3.83
CA ARG A 258 32.94 7.50 3.80
C ARG A 258 33.24 6.99 5.21
N GLU A 259 32.84 5.78 5.54
CA GLU A 259 33.44 5.02 6.64
C GLU A 259 33.11 3.53 6.50
N SER A 260 34.17 2.75 6.25
CA SER A 260 34.34 1.33 6.60
C SER A 260 33.28 0.34 6.08
N TRP A 261 33.64 -0.37 5.00
CA TRP A 261 32.93 -1.47 4.33
C TRP A 261 31.68 -1.06 3.52
N PRO A 262 31.41 -1.70 2.36
CA PRO A 262 30.19 -1.43 1.64
C PRO A 262 29.00 -1.81 2.52
N ASP A 263 28.10 -0.86 2.77
CA ASP A 263 26.79 -1.18 3.32
C ASP A 263 26.14 -2.25 2.41
N PRO A 264 25.82 -3.46 2.91
CA PRO A 264 25.24 -4.52 2.09
C PRO A 264 23.99 -4.07 1.33
N MET A 265 23.23 -3.11 1.86
CA MET A 265 22.08 -2.54 1.15
C MET A 265 22.49 -1.73 -0.07
N LYS A 266 23.62 -1.04 -0.02
CA LYS A 266 24.20 -0.32 -1.16
C LYS A 266 24.65 -1.28 -2.25
N GLU A 267 25.29 -2.39 -1.89
CA GLU A 267 25.68 -3.43 -2.86
C GLU A 267 24.47 -4.06 -3.53
N ILE A 268 23.45 -4.42 -2.74
CA ILE A 268 22.19 -4.97 -3.26
C ILE A 268 21.53 -3.97 -4.22
N LEU A 269 21.46 -2.69 -3.84
CA LEU A 269 20.88 -1.67 -4.70
C LEU A 269 21.66 -1.53 -6.02
N MET A 270 23.00 -1.52 -5.97
CA MET A 270 23.84 -1.50 -7.18
C MET A 270 23.60 -2.71 -8.08
N LEU A 271 23.49 -3.91 -7.50
CA LEU A 271 23.14 -5.13 -8.24
C LEU A 271 21.75 -5.02 -8.87
N MET A 272 20.77 -4.46 -8.14
CA MET A 272 19.42 -4.24 -8.68
C MET A 272 19.44 -3.24 -9.85
N ILE A 273 20.24 -2.17 -9.78
CA ILE A 273 20.41 -1.19 -10.88
C ILE A 273 21.05 -1.83 -12.12
N GLN A 274 22.05 -2.68 -11.92
CA GLN A 274 22.64 -3.46 -13.02
C GLN A 274 21.62 -4.42 -13.63
N THR A 275 20.79 -5.04 -12.78
CA THR A 275 19.71 -5.94 -13.20
C THR A 275 18.63 -5.20 -13.98
N SER A 276 18.25 -3.97 -13.59
CA SER A 276 17.27 -3.18 -14.35
C SER A 276 17.78 -2.83 -15.74
N THR A 277 19.06 -2.49 -15.86
CA THR A 277 19.71 -2.22 -17.16
C THR A 277 19.66 -3.45 -18.07
N PHE A 278 19.86 -4.64 -17.49
CA PHE A 278 19.74 -5.90 -18.23
C PHE A 278 18.29 -6.16 -18.66
N ALA A 279 17.32 -6.00 -17.74
CA ALA A 279 15.90 -6.19 -18.02
C ALA A 279 15.41 -5.29 -19.17
N LYS A 280 15.82 -4.02 -19.17
CA LYS A 280 15.51 -3.08 -20.26
C LYS A 280 16.03 -3.58 -21.60
N ARG A 281 17.30 -3.98 -21.68
CA ARG A 281 17.89 -4.51 -22.93
C ARG A 281 17.15 -5.74 -23.45
N GLN A 282 16.66 -6.58 -22.54
CA GLN A 282 15.87 -7.75 -22.90
C GLN A 282 14.53 -7.33 -23.54
N VAL A 283 13.83 -6.35 -22.97
CA VAL A 283 12.58 -5.82 -23.53
C VAL A 283 12.82 -5.16 -24.89
N ASP A 284 13.83 -4.30 -24.99
CA ASP A 284 14.22 -3.64 -26.24
C ASP A 284 14.49 -4.70 -27.35
N PHE A 285 15.22 -5.77 -27.02
CA PHE A 285 15.50 -6.85 -27.96
C PHE A 285 14.23 -7.60 -28.40
N THR A 286 13.30 -7.86 -27.47
CA THR A 286 12.03 -8.53 -27.82
C THR A 286 11.13 -7.66 -28.69
N ASP A 287 11.08 -6.35 -28.47
CA ASP A 287 10.27 -5.43 -29.26
C ASP A 287 10.82 -5.26 -30.68
N PHE A 288 12.16 -5.21 -30.82
CA PHE A 288 12.83 -5.19 -32.13
C PHE A 288 12.58 -6.44 -32.99
N HIS A 289 12.26 -7.58 -32.39
CA HIS A 289 12.04 -8.85 -33.10
C HIS A 289 10.57 -9.29 -33.12
N GLY A 290 9.71 -8.69 -32.30
CA GLY A 290 8.26 -8.90 -32.29
C GLY A 290 7.50 -8.16 -33.38
N GLY A 291 8.09 -7.11 -33.98
CA GLY A 291 7.48 -6.32 -35.07
C GLY A 291 7.51 -6.96 -36.47
N TYR A 292 8.05 -8.17 -36.61
CA TYR A 292 8.12 -8.93 -37.88
C TYR A 292 7.27 -10.22 -37.84
N ARG A 293 6.04 -10.14 -37.34
CA ARG A 293 5.03 -11.20 -37.49
C ARG A 293 3.70 -10.65 -37.94
#